data_AF-A0A8H3E0U8-F1
#
_entry.id   AF-A0A8H3E0U8-F1
#
_cell.length_a   1.000
_cell.length_b   1.000
_cell.length_c   1.000
_cell.angle_alpha   90.00
_cell.angle_beta   90.00
_cell.angle_gamma   90.00
#
_symmetry.space_group_name_H-M   'P 1'
#
loop_
_entity.id
_entity.type
_entity.pdbx_description
1 polymer ?
#
loop_
_entity_poly.entity_id
_entity_poly.type
_entity_poly.pdbx_seq_one_letter_code
_entity_poly.pdbx_strand_id
1 'polypeptide(L)'
;MIMYKEAKRTRRPLQSRNMSNLLSSLEGIGTFRTTVSARSARPVGDVEWHKCIETDNPRAECGSIVVPLDYFDPSAGTATIALAKYKADPELHRGSVFVNPGGPGAPGKLLVTKLGDSLATSKFGGHFDIVAFDPRGIGETTYVGFGTGES
;
A
#
# COMPACT_ATOMS: atom_id res chain seq x y z
N MET A 1 34.76 -1.11 -6.29
CA MET A 1 35.32 -0.92 -7.64
C MET A 1 34.25 -1.33 -8.64
N ILE A 2 33.68 -0.32 -9.32
CA ILE A 2 33.13 -0.30 -10.68
C ILE A 2 31.91 -1.22 -11.01
N MET A 3 30.70 -0.66 -10.89
CA MET A 3 29.74 -0.29 -11.97
C MET A 3 29.01 -1.46 -12.67
N TYR A 4 27.72 -1.66 -12.36
CA TYR A 4 26.79 -2.28 -13.28
C TYR A 4 26.32 -1.23 -14.30
N LYS A 5 26.49 -1.56 -15.59
CA LYS A 5 26.28 -0.70 -16.76
C LYS A 5 24.81 -0.82 -17.20
N GLU A 6 24.11 0.31 -17.32
CA GLU A 6 22.75 0.36 -17.90
C GLU A 6 22.74 0.01 -19.40
N ALA A 7 21.80 -0.83 -19.81
CA ALA A 7 21.53 -1.15 -21.20
C ALA A 7 20.54 -0.14 -21.81
N LYS A 8 21.06 0.80 -22.61
CA LYS A 8 20.24 1.72 -23.41
C LYS A 8 19.57 0.99 -24.58
N ARG A 9 18.25 0.81 -24.52
CA ARG A 9 17.44 0.31 -25.64
C ARG A 9 17.16 1.45 -26.63
N THR A 10 17.84 1.43 -27.76
CA THR A 10 17.71 2.39 -28.86
C THR A 10 16.38 2.20 -29.61
N ARG A 11 15.60 3.28 -29.75
CA ARG A 11 14.39 3.32 -30.59
C ARG A 11 14.80 3.50 -32.05
N ARG A 12 14.25 2.68 -32.96
CA ARG A 12 14.36 2.91 -34.41
C ARG A 12 13.23 3.85 -34.87
N PRO A 13 13.50 4.83 -35.75
CA PRO A 13 12.46 5.67 -36.33
C PRO A 13 11.76 4.92 -37.48
N LEU A 14 10.42 4.96 -37.49
CA LEU A 14 9.62 4.62 -38.67
C LEU A 14 9.31 5.93 -39.41
N GLN A 15 9.66 5.94 -40.69
CA GLN A 15 9.71 7.09 -41.56
C GLN A 15 8.45 7.19 -42.42
N SER A 16 7.96 8.42 -42.55
CA SER A 16 7.28 9.01 -43.71
C SER A 16 5.91 8.47 -44.15
N ARG A 17 4.93 9.39 -44.16
CA ARG A 17 4.32 9.87 -45.42
C ARG A 17 3.57 11.19 -45.20
N ASN A 18 3.98 12.21 -45.94
CA ASN A 18 3.27 13.49 -46.07
C ASN A 18 2.01 13.29 -46.93
N MET A 19 0.88 13.81 -46.47
CA MET A 19 -0.25 14.15 -47.33
C MET A 19 -0.77 15.53 -46.91
N SER A 20 -0.27 16.56 -47.58
CA SER A 20 -0.88 17.89 -47.59
C SER A 20 -2.23 17.80 -48.28
N ASN A 21 -3.29 18.30 -47.65
CA ASN A 21 -4.50 18.78 -48.33
C ASN A 21 -5.21 19.86 -47.47
N LEU A 22 -5.18 21.06 -48.03
CA LEU A 22 -6.22 22.11 -48.10
C LEU A 22 -7.00 22.55 -46.84
N LEU A 23 -6.89 23.87 -46.59
CA LEU A 23 -7.55 24.69 -45.59
C LEU A 23 -9.08 24.73 -45.74
N SER A 24 -9.80 24.72 -44.62
CA SER A 24 -10.96 25.58 -44.39
C SER A 24 -11.21 25.71 -42.88
N SER A 25 -11.21 26.96 -42.44
CA SER A 25 -11.50 27.48 -41.10
C SER A 25 -12.96 27.27 -40.70
N LEU A 26 -13.20 26.94 -39.42
CA LEU A 26 -14.33 27.39 -38.59
C LEU A 26 -14.13 26.94 -37.14
N GLU A 27 -14.47 27.83 -36.21
CA GLU A 27 -14.35 27.72 -34.76
C GLU A 27 -15.16 26.53 -34.20
N GLY A 28 -14.64 25.84 -33.20
CA GLY A 28 -15.37 24.75 -32.56
C GLY A 28 -14.67 24.21 -31.32
N ILE A 29 -15.05 24.77 -30.16
CA ILE A 29 -14.95 24.22 -28.79
C ILE A 29 -14.02 23.00 -28.67
N GLY A 30 -12.77 23.26 -28.28
CA GLY A 30 -11.83 22.19 -27.94
C GLY A 30 -12.38 21.38 -26.76
N THR A 31 -12.90 20.19 -27.03
CA THR A 31 -13.23 19.22 -25.98
C THR A 31 -11.94 18.83 -25.27
N PHE A 32 -11.71 19.39 -24.09
CA PHE A 32 -10.67 18.92 -23.17
C PHE A 32 -11.01 17.48 -22.80
N ARG A 33 -10.26 16.52 -23.34
CA ARG A 33 -10.30 15.14 -22.86
C ARG A 33 -9.56 15.08 -21.53
N THR A 34 -10.30 15.20 -20.44
CA THR A 34 -9.81 14.85 -19.10
C THR A 34 -9.60 13.34 -19.05
N THR A 35 -8.37 12.88 -19.25
CA THR A 35 -8.02 11.49 -18.93
C THR A 35 -7.98 11.38 -17.42
N VAL A 36 -9.03 10.81 -16.82
CA VAL A 36 -8.99 10.39 -15.42
C VAL A 36 -7.99 9.25 -15.32
N SER A 37 -6.81 9.55 -14.77
CA SER A 37 -5.84 8.52 -14.40
C SER A 37 -6.46 7.70 -13.27
N ALA A 38 -6.85 6.45 -13.57
CA ALA A 38 -7.25 5.52 -12.53
C ALA A 38 -6.10 5.41 -11.53
N ARG A 39 -6.32 5.85 -10.29
CA ARG A 39 -5.35 5.69 -9.20
C ARG A 39 -5.03 4.21 -9.13
N SER A 40 -3.77 3.86 -9.40
CA SER A 40 -3.30 2.48 -9.35
C SER A 40 -3.82 1.83 -8.08
N ALA A 41 -4.73 0.87 -8.20
CA ALA A 41 -5.08 0.00 -7.09
C ALA A 41 -3.77 -0.66 -6.67
N ARG A 42 -3.33 -0.45 -5.42
CA ARG A 42 -2.12 -1.11 -4.92
C ARG A 42 -2.32 -2.63 -5.10
N PRO A 43 -1.30 -3.36 -5.59
CA PRO A 43 -1.42 -4.80 -5.75
C PRO A 43 -1.91 -5.44 -4.45
N VAL A 44 -2.90 -6.33 -4.58
CA VAL A 44 -3.39 -7.12 -3.45
C VAL A 44 -2.22 -7.94 -2.90
N GLY A 45 -2.00 -7.87 -1.59
CA GLY A 45 -0.95 -8.66 -0.92
C GLY A 45 0.33 -7.92 -0.58
N ASP A 46 0.59 -6.74 -1.17
CA ASP A 46 1.84 -6.00 -0.92
C ASP A 46 1.72 -5.01 0.24
N VAL A 47 2.77 -4.96 1.07
CA VAL A 47 2.88 -4.02 2.20
C VAL A 47 4.08 -3.10 2.00
N GLU A 48 3.79 -1.81 1.92
CA GLU A 48 4.80 -0.75 2.01
C GLU A 48 4.90 -0.29 3.46
N TRP A 49 6.06 -0.53 4.08
CA TRP A 49 6.34 -0.14 5.46
C TRP A 49 6.90 1.27 5.52
N HIS A 50 6.45 2.03 6.52
CA HIS A 50 6.92 3.37 6.83
C HIS A 50 7.01 3.56 8.36
N LYS A 51 7.60 4.67 8.80
CA LYS A 51 7.60 5.03 10.23
C LYS A 51 6.17 5.21 10.72
N CYS A 52 5.84 4.68 11.90
CA CYS A 52 4.58 4.97 12.57
C CYS A 52 4.53 6.44 13.01
N ILE A 53 3.37 7.09 12.87
CA ILE A 53 3.19 8.49 13.28
C ILE A 53 2.92 8.59 14.79
N GLU A 54 2.40 7.50 15.38
CA GLU A 54 1.96 7.44 16.77
C GLU A 54 3.10 7.24 17.78
N THR A 55 4.32 6.97 17.29
CA THR A 55 5.50 6.68 18.11
C THR A 55 6.80 7.03 17.38
N ASP A 56 7.78 7.52 18.13
CA ASP A 56 9.13 7.76 17.63
C ASP A 56 10.07 6.56 17.75
N ASN A 57 9.58 5.42 18.28
CA ASN A 57 10.39 4.22 18.41
C ASN A 57 10.79 3.67 17.03
N PRO A 58 12.08 3.59 16.69
CA PRO A 58 12.55 3.17 15.37
C PRO A 58 12.35 1.68 15.07
N ARG A 59 11.97 0.89 16.09
CA ARG A 59 11.56 -0.51 15.92
C ARG A 59 10.12 -0.66 15.47
N ALA A 60 9.28 0.38 15.60
CA ALA A 60 7.90 0.35 15.14
C ALA A 60 7.78 0.84 13.69
N GLU A 61 7.22 0.00 12.84
CA GLU A 61 6.89 0.30 11.44
C GLU A 61 5.40 0.10 11.20
N CYS A 62 4.79 0.98 10.43
CA CYS A 62 3.38 0.95 10.08
C CYS A 62 3.25 0.76 8.57
N GLY A 63 2.14 0.20 8.14
CA GLY A 63 1.88 -0.05 6.73
C GLY A 63 0.42 -0.41 6.49
N SER A 64 0.09 -0.70 5.24
CA SER A 64 -1.23 -1.17 4.87
C SER A 64 -1.16 -2.23 3.78
N ILE A 65 -2.11 -3.17 3.80
CA ILE A 65 -2.28 -4.21 2.78
C ILE A 65 -3.66 -4.08 2.15
N VAL A 66 -3.73 -4.21 0.82
CA VAL A 66 -5.00 -4.27 0.10
C VAL A 66 -5.46 -5.71 0.00
N VAL A 67 -6.73 -5.97 0.31
CA VAL A 67 -7.37 -7.29 0.24
C VAL A 67 -8.74 -7.18 -0.44
N PRO A 68 -9.25 -8.25 -1.08
CA PRO A 68 -10.60 -8.26 -1.64
C PRO A 68 -11.66 -7.96 -0.56
N LEU A 69 -12.73 -7.25 -0.91
CA LEU A 69 -13.87 -7.08 -0.02
C LEU A 69 -14.61 -8.41 0.16
N ASP A 70 -14.89 -9.07 -0.97
CA ASP A 70 -15.38 -10.43 -1.07
C ASP A 70 -14.32 -11.29 -1.78
N TYR A 71 -13.94 -12.41 -1.17
CA TYR A 71 -12.97 -13.34 -1.76
C TYR A 71 -13.58 -14.22 -2.87
N PHE A 72 -14.91 -14.35 -2.92
CA PHE A 72 -15.64 -15.07 -3.96
C PHE A 72 -16.05 -14.16 -5.13
N ASP A 73 -16.15 -12.85 -4.88
CA ASP A 73 -16.41 -11.83 -5.91
C ASP A 73 -15.37 -10.70 -5.85
N PRO A 74 -14.27 -10.80 -6.61
CA PRO A 74 -13.25 -9.76 -6.69
C PRO A 74 -13.77 -8.41 -7.22
N SER A 75 -14.94 -8.38 -7.88
CA SER A 75 -15.53 -7.13 -8.40
C SER A 75 -16.24 -6.31 -7.31
N ALA A 76 -16.50 -6.90 -6.14
CA ALA A 76 -17.11 -6.24 -4.99
C ALA A 76 -16.25 -5.09 -4.40
N GLY A 77 -14.98 -4.98 -4.81
CA GLY A 77 -14.04 -3.96 -4.38
C GLY A 77 -13.00 -4.49 -3.40
N THR A 78 -12.37 -3.59 -2.66
CA THR A 78 -11.24 -3.90 -1.79
C THR A 78 -11.37 -3.26 -0.40
N ALA A 79 -10.66 -3.83 0.58
CA ALA A 79 -10.39 -3.18 1.85
C ALA A 79 -8.88 -2.89 1.96
N THR A 80 -8.53 -1.77 2.58
CA THR A 80 -7.15 -1.44 2.96
C THR A 80 -7.01 -1.70 4.45
N ILE A 81 -6.33 -2.78 4.81
CA ILE A 81 -6.11 -3.19 6.19
C ILE A 81 -4.87 -2.48 6.73
N ALA A 82 -5.01 -1.78 7.85
CA ALA A 82 -3.88 -1.15 8.53
C ALA A 82 -3.07 -2.18 9.33
N LEU A 83 -1.73 -2.08 9.27
CA LEU A 83 -0.82 -2.93 10.04
C LEU A 83 0.18 -2.08 10.83
N ALA A 84 0.69 -2.68 11.90
CA ALA A 84 1.94 -2.27 12.52
C ALA A 84 2.82 -3.49 12.82
N LYS A 85 4.13 -3.27 12.81
CA LYS A 85 5.18 -4.24 13.10
C LYS A 85 6.14 -3.66 14.13
N TYR A 86 6.41 -4.39 15.20
CA TYR A 86 7.55 -4.13 16.08
C TYR A 86 8.70 -5.06 15.68
N LYS A 87 9.81 -4.51 15.20
CA LYS A 87 10.95 -5.29 14.73
C LYS A 87 11.61 -6.08 15.86
N ALA A 88 12.02 -7.30 15.57
CA ALA A 88 12.89 -8.11 16.40
C ALA A 88 14.24 -7.43 16.67
N ASP A 89 14.99 -7.97 17.62
CA ASP A 89 16.42 -7.69 17.69
C ASP A 89 17.07 -8.29 16.42
N PRO A 90 17.79 -7.49 15.60
CA PRO A 90 18.42 -7.97 14.38
C PRO A 90 19.31 -9.20 14.58
N GLU A 91 20.02 -9.29 15.71
CA GLU A 91 20.97 -10.38 16.00
C GLU A 91 20.26 -11.66 16.45
N LEU A 92 19.02 -11.54 16.94
CA LEU A 92 18.23 -12.66 17.46
C LEU A 92 17.03 -13.01 16.57
N HIS A 93 16.91 -12.38 15.40
CA HIS A 93 15.72 -12.50 14.55
C HIS A 93 15.49 -13.93 14.04
N ARG A 94 14.29 -14.46 14.29
CA ARG A 94 13.85 -15.81 13.93
C ARG A 94 12.61 -15.85 13.03
N GLY A 95 12.05 -14.70 12.67
CA GLY A 95 10.85 -14.57 11.83
C GLY A 95 9.80 -13.65 12.45
N SER A 96 8.55 -13.78 12.03
CA SER A 96 7.44 -12.93 12.47
C SER A 96 6.34 -13.71 13.19
N VAL A 97 5.68 -13.07 14.15
CA VAL A 97 4.49 -13.57 14.85
C VAL A 97 3.34 -12.60 14.65
N PHE A 98 2.17 -13.12 14.34
CA PHE A 98 0.95 -12.32 14.21
C PHE A 98 0.17 -12.36 15.52
N VAL A 99 -0.21 -11.19 16.02
CA VAL A 99 -0.98 -11.05 17.26
C VAL A 99 -2.27 -10.27 17.01
N ASN A 100 -3.33 -10.67 17.70
CA ASN A 100 -4.60 -9.96 17.73
C ASN A 100 -4.94 -9.69 19.22
N PRO A 101 -5.17 -8.43 19.65
CA PRO A 101 -5.41 -8.07 21.05
C PRO A 101 -6.62 -8.77 21.72
N GLY A 102 -7.47 -9.44 20.94
CA GLY A 102 -8.68 -10.10 21.43
C GLY A 102 -9.89 -9.18 21.43
N GLY A 103 -11.02 -9.69 21.97
CA GLY A 103 -12.35 -9.10 21.73
C GLY A 103 -12.66 -8.98 20.23
N PRO A 104 -13.82 -8.41 19.89
CA PRO A 104 -13.98 -7.68 18.64
C PRO A 104 -13.85 -6.18 18.91
N GLY A 105 -13.25 -5.43 17.98
CA GLY A 105 -13.20 -3.96 18.07
C GLY A 105 -11.89 -3.32 18.52
N ALA A 106 -10.93 -4.10 19.02
CA ALA A 106 -9.63 -3.56 19.44
C ALA A 106 -8.66 -3.41 18.24
N PRO A 107 -8.07 -2.21 18.01
CA PRO A 107 -7.11 -2.00 16.93
C PRO A 107 -5.76 -2.67 17.23
N GLY A 108 -5.31 -3.57 16.36
CA GLY A 108 -4.01 -4.23 16.47
C GLY A 108 -2.84 -3.27 16.25
N LYS A 109 -2.99 -2.26 15.37
CA LYS A 109 -1.96 -1.23 15.16
C LYS A 109 -1.59 -0.53 16.47
N LEU A 110 -2.60 -0.25 17.30
CA LEU A 110 -2.40 0.40 18.60
C LEU A 110 -1.67 -0.52 19.58
N LEU A 111 -1.96 -1.83 19.58
CA LEU A 111 -1.25 -2.81 20.41
C LEU A 111 0.26 -2.75 20.15
N VAL A 112 0.67 -2.73 18.88
CA VAL A 112 2.10 -2.67 18.53
C VAL A 112 2.72 -1.32 18.84
N THR A 113 2.07 -0.21 18.46
CA THR A 113 2.65 1.13 18.65
C THR A 113 2.74 1.55 20.11
N LYS A 114 1.89 1.00 20.99
CA LYS A 114 1.89 1.29 22.44
C LYS A 114 2.60 0.24 23.29
N LEU A 115 2.46 -1.04 22.96
CA LEU A 115 2.93 -2.15 23.80
C LEU A 115 3.97 -3.06 23.13
N GLY A 116 4.42 -2.73 21.91
CA GLY A 116 5.35 -3.56 21.13
C GLY A 116 6.63 -3.95 21.88
N ASP A 117 7.25 -3.00 22.58
CA ASP A 117 8.47 -3.25 23.36
C ASP A 117 8.24 -4.20 24.54
N SER A 118 7.15 -3.99 25.26
CA SER A 118 6.73 -4.86 26.36
C SER A 118 6.39 -6.27 25.88
N LEU A 119 5.69 -6.40 24.74
CA LEU A 119 5.40 -7.70 24.13
C LEU A 119 6.68 -8.40 23.66
N ALA A 120 7.59 -7.67 23.01
CA ALA A 120 8.86 -8.19 22.55
C ALA A 120 9.66 -8.76 23.71
N THR A 121 9.79 -8.03 24.80
CA THR A 121 10.58 -8.46 25.96
C THR A 121 9.89 -9.56 26.76
N SER A 122 8.59 -9.41 27.08
CA SER A 122 7.91 -10.27 28.05
C SER A 122 7.30 -11.54 27.46
N LYS A 123 7.02 -11.58 26.15
CA LYS A 123 6.34 -12.72 25.50
C LYS A 123 7.18 -13.42 24.45
N PHE A 124 8.04 -12.68 23.75
CA PHE A 124 8.72 -13.19 22.56
C PHE A 124 10.26 -13.15 22.64
N GLY A 125 10.82 -12.68 23.75
CA GLY A 125 12.27 -12.61 23.98
C GLY A 125 13.03 -11.74 22.97
N GLY A 126 12.36 -10.85 22.25
CA GLY A 126 12.95 -10.03 21.20
C GLY A 126 13.32 -10.79 19.91
N HIS A 127 12.98 -12.08 19.79
CA HIS A 127 13.40 -12.91 18.66
C HIS A 127 12.52 -12.75 17.41
N PHE A 128 11.32 -12.19 17.54
CA PHE A 128 10.33 -12.15 16.47
C PHE A 128 9.89 -10.72 16.16
N ASP A 129 9.67 -10.44 14.87
CA ASP A 129 8.87 -9.30 14.45
C ASP A 129 7.44 -9.52 14.92
N ILE A 130 6.89 -8.60 15.71
CA ILE A 130 5.51 -8.68 16.18
C ILE A 130 4.64 -7.87 15.23
N VAL A 131 3.80 -8.56 14.47
CA VAL A 131 2.88 -7.94 13.50
C VAL A 131 1.46 -8.00 14.05
N ALA A 132 0.78 -6.87 14.03
CA ALA A 132 -0.65 -6.77 14.32
C ALA A 132 -1.34 -5.95 13.24
N PHE A 133 -2.63 -6.18 13.06
CA PHE A 133 -3.44 -5.48 12.09
C PHE A 133 -4.76 -5.06 12.71
N ASP A 134 -5.34 -4.00 12.18
CA ASP A 134 -6.70 -3.60 12.54
C ASP A 134 -7.67 -4.45 11.70
N PRO A 135 -8.49 -5.33 12.31
CA PRO A 135 -9.44 -6.13 11.56
C PRO A 135 -10.40 -5.26 10.73
N ARG A 136 -11.11 -5.88 9.78
CA ARG A 136 -12.08 -5.17 8.94
C ARG A 136 -13.07 -4.37 9.80
N GLY A 137 -13.20 -3.08 9.49
CA GLY A 137 -14.13 -2.17 10.16
C GLY A 137 -13.64 -1.64 11.50
N ILE A 138 -12.40 -1.95 11.87
CA ILE A 138 -11.77 -1.52 13.12
C ILE A 138 -10.63 -0.55 12.81
N GLY A 139 -10.42 0.42 13.70
CA GLY A 139 -9.25 1.30 13.68
C GLY A 139 -9.13 2.07 12.37
N GLU A 140 -7.96 1.98 11.75
CA GLU A 140 -7.64 2.70 10.50
C GLU A 140 -7.92 1.89 9.23
N THR A 141 -8.48 0.69 9.37
CA THR A 141 -8.85 -0.13 8.22
C THR A 141 -10.04 0.49 7.48
N THR A 142 -9.88 0.71 6.18
CA THR A 142 -10.87 1.37 5.32
C THR A 142 -11.36 0.46 4.20
N TYR A 143 -12.50 0.81 3.61
CA TYR A 143 -13.09 0.10 2.48
C TYR A 143 -13.11 0.99 1.24
N VAL A 144 -12.88 0.39 0.08
CA VAL A 144 -13.04 1.02 -1.23
C VAL A 144 -13.92 0.10 -2.06
N GLY A 145 -15.21 0.43 -2.11
CA GLY A 145 -16.23 -0.21 -2.94
C GLY A 145 -16.92 0.85 -3.81
N PHE A 146 -17.09 0.55 -5.09
CA PHE A 146 -17.59 1.41 -6.17
C PHE A 146 -18.62 2.48 -5.77
N GLY A 147 -18.33 3.76 -6.10
CA GLY A 147 -19.39 4.78 -6.24
C GLY A 147 -19.22 6.18 -5.64
N THR A 148 -18.05 6.66 -5.20
CA THR A 148 -17.93 8.09 -4.86
C THR A 148 -17.76 8.95 -6.12
N GLY A 149 -18.86 9.12 -6.86
CA GLY A 149 -19.17 10.46 -7.37
C GLY A 149 -19.74 11.24 -6.20
N GLU A 150 -19.08 12.33 -5.83
CA GLU A 150 -19.56 13.43 -4.98
C GLU A 150 -20.28 13.14 -3.64
N SER A 151 -19.73 13.75 -2.59
CA SER A 151 -20.51 14.53 -1.63
C SER A 151 -19.69 15.73 -1.19
#